data_AF-A0A5J4K470-F1
#
_entry.id   AF-A0A5J4K470-F1
#
_cell.length_a   1.000
_cell.length_b   1.000
_cell.length_c   1.000
_cell.angle_alpha   90.00
_cell.angle_beta   90.00
_cell.angle_gamma   90.00
#
_symmetry.space_group_name_H-M   'P 1'
#
loop_
_entity.id
_entity.type
_entity.pdbx_description
1 polymer ?
#
loop_
_entity_poly.entity_id
_entity_poly.type
_entity_poly.pdbx_seq_one_letter_code
_entity_poly.pdbx_strand_id
1 'polypeptide(L)' 'MSEVRLNPDESFEVALKRFNRKVLNAGILAEVRRRKHYESRSDRRKRKAAVARRRRRRHTRTRR' A
#
# COMPACT_ATOMS: atom_id res chain seq x y z
N MET A 1 -2.82 -4.42 10.72
CA MET A 1 -1.94 -5.60 10.86
C MET A 1 -2.32 -6.57 9.74
N SER A 2 -1.38 -7.32 9.16
CA SER A 2 -1.65 -8.24 8.04
C SER A 2 -1.28 -9.67 8.46
N GLU A 3 -2.28 -10.53 8.65
CA GLU A 3 -2.09 -11.93 9.02
C GLU A 3 -2.30 -12.85 7.80
N VAL A 4 -1.46 -13.88 7.67
CA VAL A 4 -1.60 -14.97 6.70
C VAL A 4 -1.43 -16.28 7.46
N ARG A 5 -2.45 -17.13 7.41
CA ARG A 5 -2.38 -18.50 7.94
C ARG A 5 -1.87 -19.43 6.84
N LEU A 6 -0.92 -20.29 7.20
CA LEU A 6 -0.34 -21.28 6.31
C LEU A 6 -1.22 -22.53 6.32
N ASN A 7 -1.53 -23.07 5.13
CA ASN A 7 -2.14 -24.39 5.02
C ASN A 7 -1.03 -25.44 4.90
N PRO A 8 -1.26 -26.70 5.34
CA PRO A 8 -0.26 -27.76 5.32
C PRO A 8 0.33 -28.05 3.93
N ASP A 9 -0.48 -27.87 2.88
CA ASP A 9 -0.12 -28.19 1.49
C ASP A 9 0.48 -27.01 0.72
N GLU A 10 0.77 -25.88 1.37
CA GLU A 10 1.29 -24.69 0.71
C GLU A 10 2.81 -24.54 0.86
N SER A 11 3.50 -24.34 -0.27
CA SER A 11 4.91 -23.95 -0.26
C SER A 11 5.11 -22.59 0.41
N PHE A 12 6.15 -22.49 1.25
CA PHE A 12 6.52 -21.29 2.00
C PHE A 12 6.63 -20.04 1.11
N GLU A 13 7.19 -20.19 -0.09
CA GLU A 13 7.36 -19.07 -1.03
C GLU A 13 6.02 -18.47 -1.49
N VAL A 14 5.02 -19.33 -1.70
CA VAL A 14 3.66 -18.90 -2.10
C VAL A 14 3.01 -18.13 -0.96
N ALA A 15 3.17 -18.60 0.27
CA ALA A 15 2.68 -17.90 1.43
C ALA A 15 3.36 -16.55 1.66
N LEU A 16 4.68 -16.48 1.50
CA LEU A 16 5.46 -15.25 1.59
C LEU A 16 5.01 -14.23 0.54
N LYS A 17 4.76 -14.69 -0.70
CA LYS A 17 4.24 -13.84 -1.78
C LYS A 17 2.86 -13.26 -1.44
N ARG A 18 1.96 -14.06 -0.87
CA ARG A 18 0.64 -13.58 -0.41
C ARG A 18 0.77 -12.60 0.75
N PHE A 19 1.65 -12.87 1.71
CA PHE A 19 1.92 -11.97 2.82
C PHE A 19 2.44 -10.61 2.33
N ASN A 20 3.44 -10.61 1.45
CA ASN A 20 3.97 -9.39 0.84
C ASN A 20 2.87 -8.62 0.09
N ARG A 21 2.00 -9.31 -0.65
CA ARG A 21 0.84 -8.69 -1.30
C ARG A 21 -0.14 -8.08 -0.30
N LYS A 22 -0.46 -8.78 0.80
CA LYS A 22 -1.33 -8.24 1.87
C LYS A 22 -0.71 -7.02 2.54
N VAL A 23 0.60 -7.03 2.84
CA VAL A 23 1.33 -5.88 3.42
C VAL A 23 1.28 -4.66 2.49
N LEU A 24 1.51 -4.89 1.19
CA LEU A 24 1.46 -3.83 0.18
C LEU A 24 0.04 -3.27 0.02
N ASN A 25 -0.98 -4.13 -0.04
CA ASN A 25 -2.38 -3.73 -0.16
C ASN A 25 -2.87 -2.96 1.08
N ALA A 26 -2.45 -3.39 2.28
CA ALA A 26 -2.74 -2.69 3.53
C ALA A 26 -1.99 -1.35 3.63
N GLY A 27 -1.02 -1.08 2.76
CA GLY A 27 -0.29 0.18 2.73
C GLY A 27 0.61 0.42 3.94
N ILE A 28 0.93 -0.63 4.71
CA ILE A 28 1.67 -0.55 5.98
C ILE A 28 3.03 0.15 5.78
N LEU A 29 3.77 -0.20 4.73
CA LEU A 29 5.06 0.43 4.42
C LEU A 29 4.93 1.91 4.03
N ALA A 30 3.82 2.30 3.40
CA ALA A 30 3.54 3.70 3.06
C ALA A 30 3.14 4.50 4.32
N GLU A 31 2.41 3.86 5.24
CA GLU A 31 2.02 4.41 6.54
C GLU A 31 3.24 4.69 7.42
N VAL A 32 4.14 3.71 7.56
CA VAL A 32 5.40 3.85 8.33
C VAL A 32 6.24 4.99 7.79
N ARG A 33 6.44 5.06 6.48
CA ARG A 33 7.23 6.12 5.84
C ARG A 33 6.64 7.51 6.08
N ARG A 34 5.32 7.63 6.06
CA ARG A 34 4.60 8.88 6.35
C ARG A 34 4.75 9.30 7.81
N ARG A 35 4.73 8.35 8.74
CA ARG A 35 4.81 8.61 10.19
C ARG A 35 6.24 8.79 10.71
N LYS A 36 7.26 8.49 9.90
CA LYS A 36 8.69 8.61 10.28
C LYS A 36 9.06 10.02 10.75
N HIS A 37 8.42 11.05 10.20
CA HIS A 37 8.63 12.44 10.59
C HIS A 37 7.29 13.18 10.63
N TYR A 38 7.24 14.27 11.39
CA TYR A 38 6.09 15.16 11.39
C TYR A 38 5.92 15.83 10.01
N GLU A 39 4.68 15.82 9.51
CA GLU A 39 4.31 16.47 8.26
C GLU A 39 3.39 17.65 8.60
N SER A 40 3.69 18.85 8.10
CA SER A 40 2.86 20.03 8.33
C SER A 40 1.45 19.81 7.74
N ARG A 41 0.44 20.54 8.26
CA ARG A 41 -0.94 20.45 7.76
C ARG A 41 -1.01 20.70 6.25
N SER A 42 -0.21 21.65 5.75
CA SER A 42 -0.13 21.99 4.32
C SER A 42 0.46 20.86 3.49
N ASP A 43 1.54 20.25 3.95
CA ASP A 43 2.19 19.14 3.24
C ASP A 43 1.28 17.91 3.21
N ARG A 44 0.56 17.66 4.30
CA ARG A 44 -0.47 16.62 4.37
C ARG A 44 -1.56 16.81 3.32
N ARG A 45 -2.01 18.06 3.09
CA ARG A 45 -2.99 18.39 2.03
C ARG A 45 -2.39 18.19 0.64
N LYS A 46 -1.16 18.67 0.40
CA LYS A 46 -0.43 18.51 -0.87
C LYS A 46 -0.25 17.03 -1.23
N ARG A 47 0.18 16.20 -0.28
CA ARG A 47 0.35 14.75 -0.46
C ARG A 47 -0.96 14.04 -0.76
N LYS A 48 -2.04 14.34 -0.02
CA LYS A 48 -3.38 13.79 -0.29
C LYS A 48 -3.85 14.10 -1.72
N ALA A 49 -3.70 15.37 -2.15
CA ALA A 49 -4.05 15.79 -3.50
C ALA A 49 -3.20 15.08 -4.58
N ALA A 50 -1.89 14.95 -4.35
CA ALA A 50 -0.99 14.24 -5.28
C ALA A 50 -1.37 12.76 -5.43
N VAL A 51 -1.69 12.07 -4.33
CA VAL A 51 -2.16 10.67 -4.36
C VAL A 51 -3.47 10.53 -5.13
N ALA A 52 -4.44 11.43 -4.90
CA ALA A 52 -5.72 11.42 -5.62
C ALA A 52 -5.51 11.64 -7.13
N ARG A 53 -4.68 12.62 -7.52
CA ARG A 53 -4.33 12.87 -8.93
C ARG A 53 -3.69 11.64 -9.59
N ARG A 54 -2.75 10.98 -8.90
CA ARG A 54 -2.10 9.75 -9.41
C ARG A 54 -3.11 8.62 -9.61
N ARG A 55 -4.03 8.42 -8.67
CA ARG A 55 -5.10 7.41 -8.78
C ARG A 55 -6.01 7.69 -9.99
N ARG A 56 -6.44 8.93 -10.19
CA ARG A 56 -7.25 9.34 -11.36
C ARG A 56 -6.51 9.12 -12.69
N ARG A 57 -5.22 9.48 -12.77
CA ARG A 57 -4.38 9.24 -13.96
C ARG A 57 -4.26 7.75 -14.28
N ARG A 58 -4.13 6.88 -13.26
CA ARG A 58 -4.09 5.42 -13.48
C ARG A 58 -5.43 4.92 -14.02
N HIS A 59 -6.55 5.34 -13.42
CA HIS A 59 -7.88 4.92 -13.85
C HIS A 59 -8.20 5.35 -15.29
N THR A 60 -7.83 6.57 -15.67
CA THR A 60 -8.04 7.08 -17.03
C THR A 60 -7.19 6.34 -18.07
N ARG A 61 -5.95 5.97 -17.74
CA ARG A 61 -5.10 5.14 -18.62
C ARG A 61 -5.60 3.71 -18.80
N THR A 62 -6.21 3.11 -17.78
CA THR A 62 -6.76 1.74 -17.87
C THR A 62 -8.10 1.70 -18.62
N ARG A 63 -8.77 2.84 -18.79
CA ARG A 63 -10.02 2.97 -19.56
C ARG A 63 -9.82 3.30 -21.05
N ARG A 64 -8.59 3.64 -21.45
CA ARG A 64 -8.18 3.78 -22.85
C ARG A 64 -7.61 2.45 -23.30
#